data_AF-A0A1J3GB40-F1
#
_entry.id   AF-A0A1J3GB40-F1
#
_cell.length_a   1.000
_cell.length_b   1.000
_cell.length_c   1.000
_cell.angle_alpha   90.00
_cell.angle_beta   90.00
_cell.angle_gamma   90.00
#
_symmetry.space_group_name_H-M   'P 1'
#
loop_
_entity.id
_entity.type
_entity.pdbx_description
1 polymer ?
#
loop_
_entity_poly.entity_id
_entity_poly.type
_entity_poly.pdbx_seq_one_letter_code
_entity_poly.pdbx_strand_id
1 'polypeptide(L)'
;HSIQPIKDEEIKKLINSMAESASQNAPLNLNEKFLNLTISVVCRAVFGVSFEDTVLSQHKLYKLIREAYMMLGSFSASDYIPYVGWIVDRFTGLKGRRDKSVRGLDEFYEQIFELHKVGKERGSEDFVDLLLRLEKEETV
;
A
#
# COMPACT_ATOMS: atom_id res chain seq x y z
N HIS A 1 12.49 15.31 2.96
CA HIS A 1 11.75 15.01 1.72
C HIS A 1 10.35 15.62 1.76
N SER A 2 9.96 16.40 0.75
CA SER A 2 8.59 16.91 0.63
C SER A 2 7.78 15.97 -0.26
N ILE A 3 6.63 15.52 0.23
CA ILE A 3 5.72 14.61 -0.49
C ILE A 3 4.72 15.39 -1.36
N GLN A 4 4.61 16.71 -1.16
CA GLN A 4 3.62 17.54 -1.85
C GLN A 4 3.72 17.49 -3.39
N PRO A 5 4.92 17.56 -4.02
CA PRO A 5 5.02 17.48 -5.48
C PRO A 5 4.44 16.19 -6.04
N ILE A 6 4.68 15.06 -5.37
CA ILE A 6 4.14 13.74 -5.74
C ILE A 6 2.61 13.76 -5.62
N LYS A 7 2.08 14.31 -4.51
CA LYS A 7 0.64 14.41 -4.31
C LYS A 7 -0.03 15.25 -5.38
N ASP A 8 0.53 16.40 -5.72
CA ASP A 8 -0.04 17.32 -6.71
C ASP A 8 -0.09 16.66 -8.10
N GLU A 9 0.97 15.94 -8.48
CA GLU A 9 1.01 15.17 -9.72
C GLU A 9 -0.05 14.06 -9.75
N GLU A 10 -0.14 13.24 -8.71
CA GLU A 10 -1.10 12.12 -8.67
C GLU A 10 -2.55 12.61 -8.55
N ILE A 11 -2.80 13.70 -7.83
CA ILE A 11 -4.13 14.36 -7.79
C ILE A 11 -4.51 14.88 -9.16
N LYS A 12 -3.58 15.51 -9.89
CA LYS A 12 -3.83 15.99 -11.25
C LYS A 12 -4.18 14.84 -12.19
N LYS A 13 -3.46 13.71 -12.13
CA LYS A 13 -3.80 12.49 -12.88
C LYS A 13 -5.21 11.98 -12.55
N LEU A 14 -5.57 11.96 -11.27
CA LEU A 14 -6.90 11.55 -10.83
C LEU A 14 -7.99 12.48 -11.39
N ILE A 15 -7.82 13.80 -11.29
CA ILE A 15 -8.78 14.80 -11.79
C ILE A 15 -9.00 14.61 -13.29
N ASN A 16 -7.92 14.46 -14.07
CA ASN A 16 -8.01 14.23 -15.51
C ASN A 16 -8.80 12.94 -15.83
N SER A 17 -8.49 11.83 -15.14
CA SER A 17 -9.21 10.56 -15.32
C SER A 17 -10.70 10.65 -14.96
N MET A 18 -11.05 11.43 -13.93
CA MET A 18 -12.45 11.67 -13.57
C MET A 18 -13.17 12.55 -14.59
N ALA A 19 -12.51 13.58 -15.11
CA ALA A 19 -13.06 14.45 -16.15
C ALA A 19 -13.34 13.68 -17.45
N GLU A 20 -12.41 12.81 -17.87
CA GLU A 20 -12.60 11.91 -19.01
C GLU A 20 -13.81 10.98 -18.82
N SER A 21 -13.92 10.34 -17.65
CA SER A 21 -15.05 9.45 -17.34
C SER A 21 -16.39 10.19 -17.32
N ALA A 22 -16.40 11.42 -16.77
CA ALA A 22 -17.57 12.28 -16.74
C ALA A 22 -18.00 12.70 -18.15
N SER A 23 -17.04 12.99 -19.05
CA SER A 23 -17.33 13.31 -20.45
C SER A 23 -18.01 12.16 -21.20
N GLN A 24 -17.77 10.92 -20.75
CA GLN A 24 -18.37 9.70 -21.30
C GLN A 24 -19.67 9.30 -20.59
N ASN A 25 -20.15 10.09 -19.60
CA ASN A 25 -21.26 9.73 -18.70
C ASN A 25 -21.09 8.34 -18.05
N ALA A 26 -19.86 7.90 -17.83
CA ALA A 26 -19.57 6.61 -17.23
C ALA A 26 -19.70 6.69 -15.69
N PRO A 27 -20.32 5.70 -15.02
CA PRO A 27 -20.38 5.66 -13.57
C PRO A 27 -18.97 5.55 -12.98
N LEU A 28 -18.70 6.33 -11.93
CA LEU A 28 -17.41 6.42 -11.25
C LEU A 28 -17.45 5.77 -9.87
N ASN A 29 -16.53 4.83 -9.62
CA ASN A 29 -16.29 4.30 -8.28
C ASN A 29 -15.26 5.17 -7.55
N LEU A 30 -15.72 6.13 -6.75
CA LEU A 30 -14.84 7.03 -6.01
C LEU A 30 -13.96 6.31 -4.99
N ASN A 31 -14.45 5.23 -4.37
CA ASN A 31 -13.68 4.47 -3.39
C ASN A 31 -12.45 3.83 -4.06
N GLU A 32 -12.62 3.26 -5.25
CA GLU A 32 -11.52 2.72 -6.04
C GLU A 32 -10.54 3.82 -6.48
N LYS A 33 -11.06 4.95 -6.96
CA LYS A 33 -10.24 6.09 -7.40
C LYS A 33 -9.39 6.67 -6.28
N PHE A 34 -9.95 6.90 -5.09
CA PHE A 34 -9.21 7.42 -3.94
C PHE A 34 -8.23 6.41 -3.35
N LEU A 35 -8.58 5.12 -3.37
CA LEU A 35 -7.65 4.07 -2.94
C LEU A 35 -6.46 3.96 -3.89
N ASN A 36 -6.69 4.01 -5.22
CA ASN A 36 -5.61 4.05 -6.21
C ASN A 36 -4.72 5.29 -6.04
N LEU A 37 -5.29 6.48 -5.82
CA LEU A 37 -4.53 7.69 -5.53
C LEU A 37 -3.61 7.49 -4.31
N THR A 38 -4.16 6.93 -3.23
CA THR A 38 -3.41 6.68 -1.99
C THR A 38 -2.25 5.72 -2.25
N ILE A 39 -2.50 4.63 -2.97
CA ILE A 39 -1.47 3.64 -3.33
C ILE A 39 -0.39 4.28 -4.21
N SER A 40 -0.75 5.06 -5.24
CA SER A 40 0.21 5.72 -6.12
C SER A 40 1.12 6.69 -5.38
N VAL A 41 0.55 7.53 -4.50
CA VAL A 41 1.32 8.47 -3.69
C VAL A 41 2.28 7.73 -2.76
N VAL A 42 1.80 6.69 -2.06
CA VAL A 42 2.64 5.90 -1.14
C VAL A 42 3.75 5.17 -1.91
N CYS A 43 3.45 4.54 -3.04
CA CYS A 43 4.45 3.82 -3.83
C CYS A 43 5.58 4.75 -4.29
N ARG A 44 5.25 5.94 -4.78
CA ARG A 44 6.24 6.91 -5.24
C ARG A 44 7.00 7.55 -4.09
N ALA A 45 6.32 7.91 -3.00
CA ALA A 45 6.93 8.66 -1.90
C ALA A 45 7.76 7.77 -0.98
N VAL A 46 7.30 6.54 -0.73
CA VAL A 46 7.90 5.64 0.25
C VAL A 46 8.89 4.69 -0.42
N PHE A 47 8.49 4.10 -1.53
CA PHE A 47 9.26 3.05 -2.20
C PHE A 47 9.97 3.54 -3.48
N GLY A 48 9.77 4.80 -3.85
CA GLY A 48 10.39 5.41 -5.04
C GLY A 48 10.03 4.68 -6.34
N VAL A 49 8.90 3.98 -6.40
CA VAL A 49 8.42 3.25 -7.59
C VAL A 49 7.08 3.79 -8.05
N SER A 50 6.84 3.77 -9.36
CA SER A 50 5.49 3.99 -9.89
C SER A 50 4.61 2.80 -9.52
N PHE A 51 3.34 3.07 -9.23
CA PHE A 51 2.34 2.01 -9.05
C PHE A 51 2.14 1.16 -10.32
N GLU A 52 2.40 1.74 -11.49
CA GLU A 52 2.36 1.03 -12.77
C GLU A 52 3.59 0.12 -12.96
N ASP A 53 4.71 0.47 -12.32
CA ASP A 53 5.98 -0.25 -12.39
C ASP A 53 6.17 -1.26 -11.25
N THR A 54 5.22 -1.34 -10.30
CA THR A 54 5.29 -2.36 -9.26
C THR A 54 5.22 -3.77 -9.86
N VAL A 55 6.06 -4.68 -9.36
CA VAL A 55 6.18 -6.06 -9.85
C VAL A 55 4.88 -6.87 -9.67
N LEU A 56 4.05 -6.49 -8.70
CA LEU A 56 2.68 -6.98 -8.59
C LEU A 56 1.80 -6.29 -9.63
N SER A 57 0.98 -7.07 -10.34
CA SER A 57 -0.04 -6.45 -11.19
C SER A 57 -0.89 -5.48 -10.37
N GLN A 58 -1.21 -4.32 -10.96
CA GLN A 58 -1.97 -3.25 -10.34
C GLN A 58 -3.21 -3.77 -9.57
N HIS A 59 -3.90 -4.75 -10.14
CA HIS A 59 -5.05 -5.41 -9.54
C HIS A 59 -4.71 -6.23 -8.27
N LYS A 60 -3.58 -6.95 -8.25
CA LYS A 60 -3.14 -7.72 -7.07
C LYS A 60 -2.77 -6.79 -5.93
N LEU A 61 -1.99 -5.74 -6.19
CA LEU A 61 -1.59 -4.77 -5.17
C LEU A 61 -2.81 -4.02 -4.63
N TYR A 62 -3.72 -3.56 -5.50
CA TYR A 62 -4.99 -2.97 -5.08
C TYR A 62 -5.80 -3.89 -4.16
N LYS A 63 -5.95 -5.16 -4.53
CA LYS A 63 -6.70 -6.14 -3.73
C LYS A 63 -6.04 -6.39 -2.37
N LEU A 64 -4.72 -6.45 -2.34
CA LEU A 64 -3.95 -6.64 -1.11
C LEU A 64 -4.12 -5.45 -0.15
N ILE A 65 -3.91 -4.22 -0.64
CA ILE A 65 -4.05 -3.01 0.18
C ILE A 65 -5.50 -2.83 0.64
N ARG A 66 -6.48 -3.09 -0.23
CA ARG A 66 -7.89 -3.05 0.14
C ARG A 66 -8.22 -4.04 1.26
N GLU A 67 -7.73 -5.27 1.17
CA GLU A 67 -7.95 -6.27 2.23
C GLU A 67 -7.28 -5.84 3.53
N ALA A 68 -6.03 -5.35 3.47
CA ALA A 68 -5.35 -4.80 4.64
C ALA A 68 -6.14 -3.64 5.29
N TYR A 69 -6.68 -2.72 4.49
CA TYR A 69 -7.51 -1.62 4.98
C TYR A 69 -8.80 -2.11 5.63
N MET A 70 -9.46 -3.11 5.04
CA MET A 70 -10.63 -3.76 5.65
C MET A 70 -10.30 -4.45 6.97
N MET A 71 -9.11 -5.08 7.07
CA MET A 71 -8.66 -5.70 8.31
C MET A 71 -8.38 -4.67 9.41
N LEU A 72 -7.77 -3.52 9.07
CA LEU A 72 -7.53 -2.43 10.01
C LEU A 72 -8.84 -1.85 10.57
N GLY A 73 -9.90 -1.80 9.77
CA GLY A 73 -11.23 -1.36 10.19
C GLY A 73 -12.12 -2.47 10.76
N SER A 74 -11.65 -3.71 10.82
CA SER A 74 -12.45 -4.86 11.27
C SER A 74 -12.48 -4.97 12.78
N PHE A 75 -13.59 -5.48 13.31
CA PHE A 75 -13.70 -5.84 14.72
C PHE A 75 -13.17 -7.26 14.94
N SER A 76 -12.10 -7.40 15.74
CA SER A 76 -11.58 -8.70 16.16
C SER A 76 -11.99 -8.99 17.59
N ALA A 77 -12.65 -10.13 17.81
CA ALA A 77 -13.03 -10.55 19.16
C ALA A 77 -11.81 -10.84 20.05
N SER A 78 -10.67 -11.22 19.45
CA SER A 78 -9.40 -11.40 20.15
C SER A 78 -8.92 -10.11 20.83
N ASP A 79 -9.27 -8.94 20.28
CA ASP A 79 -8.86 -7.66 20.85
C ASP A 79 -9.62 -7.33 22.16
N TYR A 80 -10.78 -7.95 22.39
CA TYR A 80 -11.65 -7.65 23.54
C TYR A 80 -11.79 -8.82 24.52
N ILE A 81 -11.61 -10.07 24.06
CA ILE A 81 -11.83 -11.28 24.86
C ILE A 81 -10.54 -12.14 24.86
N PRO A 82 -9.66 -11.98 25.87
CA PRO A 82 -8.32 -12.55 25.85
C PRO A 82 -8.25 -14.08 25.72
N TYR A 83 -9.20 -14.80 26.30
CA TYR A 83 -9.13 -16.27 26.41
C TYR A 83 -9.76 -17.01 25.23
N VAL A 84 -10.85 -16.48 24.67
CA VAL A 84 -11.66 -17.17 23.64
C VAL A 84 -11.89 -16.37 22.37
N GLY A 85 -11.48 -15.10 22.32
CA GLY A 85 -11.68 -14.26 21.14
C GLY A 85 -11.02 -14.83 19.87
N TRP A 86 -9.88 -15.50 20.02
CA TRP A 86 -9.18 -16.16 18.90
C TRP A 86 -9.98 -17.32 18.28
N ILE A 87 -10.85 -17.97 19.07
CA ILE A 87 -11.73 -19.04 18.60
C ILE A 87 -12.82 -18.43 17.72
N VAL A 88 -13.43 -17.34 18.21
CA VAL A 88 -14.46 -16.59 17.48
C VAL A 88 -13.89 -16.04 16.16
N ASP A 89 -12.71 -15.45 16.19
CA ASP A 89 -12.05 -14.92 14.99
C ASP A 89 -11.66 -16.03 13.99
N ARG A 90 -11.42 -17.25 14.47
CA ARG A 90 -11.20 -18.41 13.59
C ARG A 90 -12.51 -18.87 12.95
N PHE A 91 -13.61 -18.96 13.70
CA PHE A 91 -14.90 -19.37 13.16
C PHE A 91 -15.51 -18.34 12.21
N THR A 92 -15.34 -17.04 12.48
CA THR A 92 -15.77 -15.96 11.58
C THR A 92 -14.90 -15.85 10.33
N GLY A 93 -13.76 -16.57 10.28
CA GLY A 93 -12.80 -16.50 9.19
C GLY A 93 -11.88 -15.27 9.23
N LEU A 94 -12.07 -14.37 10.20
CA LEU A 94 -11.28 -13.15 10.36
C LEU A 94 -9.79 -13.45 10.54
N LYS A 95 -9.46 -14.47 11.32
CA LYS A 95 -8.08 -14.93 11.51
C LYS A 95 -7.43 -15.35 10.19
N GLY A 96 -8.14 -16.13 9.37
CA GLY A 96 -7.62 -16.57 8.08
C GLY A 96 -7.41 -15.41 7.09
N ARG A 97 -8.33 -14.43 7.07
CA ARG A 97 -8.21 -13.21 6.27
C ARG A 97 -7.03 -12.34 6.73
N ARG A 98 -6.84 -12.20 8.05
CA ARG A 98 -5.69 -11.52 8.65
C ARG A 98 -4.38 -12.16 8.22
N ASP A 99 -4.25 -13.46 8.41
CA ASP A 99 -3.02 -14.20 8.08
C ASP A 99 -2.69 -14.11 6.59
N LYS A 100 -3.71 -14.16 5.72
CA LYS A 100 -3.54 -13.95 4.28
C LYS A 100 -3.07 -12.54 3.94
N SER A 101 -3.61 -11.53 4.60
CA SER A 101 -3.23 -10.12 4.39
C SER A 101 -1.80 -9.87 4.85
N VAL A 102 -1.43 -10.40 6.01
CA VAL A 102 -0.06 -10.31 6.55
C VAL A 102 0.94 -10.94 5.59
N ARG A 103 0.69 -12.18 5.14
CA ARG A 103 1.57 -12.84 4.15
C ARG A 103 1.71 -12.05 2.86
N GLY A 104 0.61 -11.52 2.32
CA GLY A 104 0.66 -10.75 1.08
C GLY A 104 1.44 -9.44 1.23
N LEU A 105 1.31 -8.75 2.37
CA LEU A 105 2.09 -7.54 2.67
C LEU A 105 3.58 -7.86 2.86
N ASP A 106 3.89 -8.96 3.54
CA ASP A 106 5.26 -9.47 3.73
C ASP A 106 5.93 -9.76 2.39
N GLU A 107 5.27 -10.51 1.51
CA GLU A 107 5.72 -10.77 0.14
C GLU A 107 5.92 -9.48 -0.67
N PHE A 108 5.05 -8.48 -0.48
CA PHE A 108 5.17 -7.18 -1.15
C PHE A 108 6.39 -6.41 -0.64
N TYR A 109 6.59 -6.32 0.68
CA TYR A 109 7.74 -5.60 1.24
C TYR A 109 9.06 -6.28 0.88
N GLU A 110 9.15 -7.61 0.91
CA GLU A 110 10.35 -8.34 0.50
C GLU A 110 10.75 -8.00 -0.94
N GLN A 111 9.77 -7.94 -1.86
CA GLN A 111 10.02 -7.52 -3.24
C GLN A 111 10.53 -6.07 -3.35
N ILE A 112 9.98 -5.16 -2.55
CA ILE A 112 10.47 -3.79 -2.49
C ILE A 112 11.91 -3.78 -1.99
N PHE A 113 12.24 -4.51 -0.93
CA PHE A 113 13.62 -4.57 -0.42
C PHE A 113 14.59 -5.14 -1.46
N GLU A 114 14.24 -6.22 -2.15
CA GLU A 114 15.06 -6.78 -3.23
C GLU A 114 15.29 -5.77 -4.36
N LEU A 115 14.26 -4.99 -4.74
CA LEU A 115 14.40 -3.93 -5.73
C LEU A 115 15.42 -2.86 -5.29
N HIS A 116 15.42 -2.48 -4.01
CA HIS A 116 16.35 -1.50 -3.46
C HIS A 116 17.78 -2.04 -3.35
N LYS A 117 17.97 -3.35 -3.16
CA LYS A 117 19.30 -3.99 -3.12
C LYS A 117 20.04 -3.96 -4.47
N VAL A 118 19.32 -4.03 -5.59
CA VAL A 118 19.91 -4.02 -6.94
C VAL A 118 20.51 -2.64 -7.30
N GLY A 119 20.22 -1.61 -6.51
CA GLY A 119 20.81 -0.28 -6.61
C GLY A 119 19.97 0.66 -7.48
N LYS A 120 19.57 1.81 -6.90
CA LYS A 120 18.96 2.93 -7.62
C LYS A 120 20.03 3.80 -8.29
N GLU A 121 19.64 4.49 -9.36
CA GLU A 121 20.44 5.57 -9.93
C GLU A 121 20.74 6.63 -8.86
N ARG A 122 21.99 7.11 -8.83
CA ARG A 122 22.46 8.10 -7.85
C ARG A 122 21.59 9.36 -7.91
N GLY A 123 20.92 9.68 -6.81
CA GLY A 123 20.16 10.93 -6.64
C GLY A 123 18.68 10.77 -6.31
N SER A 124 18.16 9.54 -6.33
CA SER A 124 16.77 9.21 -6.00
C SER A 124 16.66 8.53 -4.63
N GLU A 125 17.06 9.21 -3.56
CA GLU A 125 16.83 8.70 -2.19
C GLU A 125 15.35 8.78 -1.83
N ASP A 126 14.76 7.67 -1.39
CA ASP A 126 13.40 7.62 -0.86
C ASP A 126 13.34 7.24 0.63
N PHE A 127 12.14 7.02 1.16
CA PHE A 127 11.97 6.71 2.57
C PHE A 127 12.64 5.39 2.98
N VAL A 128 12.60 4.34 2.16
CA VAL A 128 13.26 3.07 2.46
C VAL A 128 14.78 3.26 2.48
N ASP A 129 15.33 4.01 1.52
CA ASP A 129 16.75 4.34 1.51
C ASP A 129 17.18 5.12 2.77
N LEU A 130 16.34 6.06 3.24
CA LEU A 130 16.56 6.76 4.51
C LEU A 130 16.58 5.80 5.70
N LEU A 131 15.61 4.87 5.80
CA LEU A 131 15.57 3.89 6.88
C LEU A 131 16.81 2.98 6.86
N LEU A 132 17.22 2.51 5.69
CA LEU A 132 18.42 1.68 5.52
C LEU A 132 19.71 2.45 5.86
N ARG A 133 19.76 3.75 5.59
CA ARG A 133 20.88 4.59 6.02
C ARG A 133 20.93 4.73 7.54
N LEU A 134 19.79 5.04 8.17
CA LEU A 134 19.71 5.17 9.63
C LEU A 134 20.09 3.88 10.35
N GLU A 135 19.64 2.72 9.86
CA GLU A 135 20.01 1.42 10.43
C GLU A 135 21.53 1.17 10.37
N LYS A 136 22.19 1.55 9.26
CA LYS A 136 23.65 1.45 9.12
C LYS A 136 24.41 2.44 10.00
N GLU A 137 23.85 3.61 10.27
CA GLU A 137 24.45 4.61 11.15
C GLU A 137 24.30 4.24 12.64
N GLU A 138 23.24 3.54 13.03
CA GLU A 138 22.99 3.09 14.40
C GLU A 138 23.77 1.80 14.76
N THR A 139 24.18 1.02 13.76
CA THR A 139 24.99 -0.20 13.93
C THR A 139 26.50 0.04 13.95
N VAL A 140 26.93 1.31 13.88
CA VAL A 140 28.33 1.78 14.03
C VAL A 140 28.52 2.46 15.39
#